data_AF-A0A0G4FQE0-F1
#
_entry.id   AF-A0A0G4FQE0-F1
#
_cell.length_a   1.000
_cell.length_b   1.000
_cell.length_c   1.000
_cell.angle_alpha   90.00
_cell.angle_beta   90.00
_cell.angle_gamma   90.00
#
_symmetry.space_group_name_H-M   'P 1'
#
loop_
_entity.id
_entity.type
_entity.pdbx_description
1 polymer ?
#
loop_
_entity_poly.entity_id
_entity_poly.type
_entity_poly.pdbx_seq_one_letter_code
_entity_poly.pdbx_strand_id
1 'polypeptide(L)'
;MADAEKRVPLKGAWSFLNAPNSKDIAKRKVRKAFDLPPKPFDYLVVLDFEWTCDNRPGFGAGEIIEFPSVLVRTSPCEIVDEFQVYCRPEERPQLTRFCTELTAITQAMVDRGVLLSEAIRLHHRWMASHGLLPEPTDGPADAHDHQQPQRGKEGEYPSFAFVTWGDSDLMSALHRECERKGLPKPLHFWKWINLKALFKQHYRREPTGGLQRVVESLGYTFEGRAHSGLVDSRNTAKIVTDMIRGGFRFTRTTRGCGPDGQPYGRPKAGDKRAADRAQRRPALSSKAPRGEKRADVEGALRREEGA
;
A
#
# COMPACT_ATOMS: atom_id res chain seq x y z
N MET A 1 -3.60 -55.86 24.26
CA MET A 1 -4.64 -55.66 23.22
C MET A 1 -5.06 -54.21 23.30
N ALA A 2 -4.64 -53.38 22.34
CA ALA A 2 -4.94 -51.94 22.35
C ALA A 2 -6.31 -51.70 21.71
N ASP A 3 -7.16 -51.00 22.45
CA ASP A 3 -8.54 -50.69 22.12
C ASP A 3 -8.62 -49.81 20.86
N ALA A 4 -9.29 -50.32 19.82
CA ALA A 4 -9.51 -49.57 18.59
C ALA A 4 -10.71 -48.62 18.81
N GLU A 5 -10.44 -47.37 19.18
CA GLU A 5 -11.47 -46.31 19.26
C GLU A 5 -12.23 -46.23 17.92
N LYS A 6 -13.46 -46.75 17.91
CA LYS A 6 -14.35 -46.73 16.75
C LYS A 6 -14.73 -45.28 16.43
N ARG A 7 -14.31 -44.79 15.26
CA ARG A 7 -14.67 -43.46 14.75
C ARG A 7 -16.16 -43.43 14.42
N VAL A 8 -16.91 -42.56 15.09
CA VAL A 8 -18.33 -42.33 14.79
C VAL A 8 -18.42 -41.22 13.74
N PRO A 9 -18.97 -41.50 12.54
CA PRO A 9 -19.16 -40.47 11.51
C PRO A 9 -20.25 -39.46 11.93
N LEU A 10 -20.08 -38.21 11.53
CA LEU A 10 -21.04 -37.14 11.82
C LEU A 10 -22.32 -37.32 10.98
N LYS A 11 -23.48 -36.86 11.46
CA LYS A 11 -24.75 -36.94 10.71
C LYS A 11 -24.96 -35.67 9.87
N GLY A 12 -25.66 -35.82 8.73
CA GLY A 12 -26.06 -34.71 7.85
C GLY A 12 -25.03 -34.38 6.76
N ALA A 13 -24.99 -33.12 6.31
CA ALA A 13 -24.12 -32.62 5.23
C ALA A 13 -22.60 -32.75 5.48
N TRP A 14 -22.22 -33.38 6.59
CA TRP A 14 -20.84 -33.57 7.05
C TRP A 14 -20.51 -35.06 7.26
N SER A 15 -21.32 -35.97 6.70
CA SER A 15 -21.18 -37.43 6.88
C SER A 15 -19.88 -38.04 6.36
N PHE A 16 -19.17 -37.31 5.50
CA PHE A 16 -17.83 -37.66 5.04
C PHE A 16 -16.71 -37.34 6.07
N LEU A 17 -17.03 -36.62 7.15
CA LEU A 17 -16.10 -36.30 8.23
C LEU A 17 -16.31 -37.21 9.45
N ASN A 18 -15.20 -37.65 10.02
CA ASN A 18 -15.19 -38.35 11.30
C ASN A 18 -15.28 -37.36 12.47
N ALA A 19 -15.91 -37.77 13.57
CA ALA A 19 -15.84 -37.00 14.81
C ALA A 19 -14.37 -36.83 15.27
N PRO A 20 -13.97 -35.64 15.72
CA PRO A 20 -12.61 -35.39 16.20
C PRO A 20 -12.31 -36.25 17.44
N ASN A 21 -11.12 -36.86 17.49
CA ASN A 21 -10.67 -37.68 18.61
C ASN A 21 -9.68 -36.94 19.52
N SER A 22 -9.25 -37.60 20.59
CA SER A 22 -8.32 -37.05 21.60
C SER A 22 -6.98 -36.58 21.01
N LYS A 23 -6.49 -37.17 19.91
CA LYS A 23 -5.28 -36.74 19.20
C LYS A 23 -5.50 -35.49 18.35
N ASP A 24 -6.72 -35.28 17.84
CA ASP A 24 -7.10 -34.06 17.11
C ASP A 24 -7.22 -32.85 18.06
N ILE A 25 -7.57 -33.11 19.32
CA ILE A 25 -7.74 -32.10 20.38
C ILE A 25 -6.43 -31.88 21.18
N ALA A 26 -5.47 -32.79 21.08
CA ALA A 26 -4.19 -32.68 21.78
C ALA A 26 -3.49 -31.33 21.46
N LYS A 27 -3.19 -30.56 22.52
CA LYS A 27 -2.50 -29.27 22.42
C LYS A 27 -1.06 -29.47 21.91
N ARG A 28 -0.88 -29.53 20.58
CA ARG A 28 0.44 -29.38 19.97
C ARG A 28 0.94 -27.96 20.29
N LYS A 29 2.07 -27.85 20.99
CA LYS A 29 2.79 -26.58 21.26
C LYS A 29 3.40 -25.93 20.00
N VAL A 30 3.22 -26.54 18.83
CA VAL A 30 3.64 -25.94 17.56
C VAL A 30 2.61 -24.89 17.21
N ARG A 31 2.97 -23.61 17.30
CA ARG A 31 2.18 -22.53 16.69
C ARG A 31 1.90 -22.94 15.26
N LYS A 32 0.62 -23.18 14.91
CA LYS A 32 0.25 -23.48 13.54
C LYS A 32 0.65 -22.26 12.70
N ALA A 33 0.92 -22.43 11.41
CA ALA A 33 1.23 -21.29 10.53
C ALA A 33 0.17 -20.16 10.60
N PHE A 34 -1.08 -20.51 10.90
CA PHE A 34 -2.19 -19.58 11.14
C PHE A 34 -2.11 -18.79 12.46
N ASP A 35 -1.31 -19.21 13.43
CA ASP A 35 -1.14 -18.56 14.73
C ASP A 35 -0.01 -17.51 14.72
N LEU A 36 0.80 -17.47 13.65
CA LEU A 36 1.85 -16.47 13.48
C LEU A 36 1.26 -15.17 12.92
N PRO A 37 1.72 -14.00 13.39
CA PRO A 37 1.30 -12.74 12.79
C PRO A 37 1.73 -12.74 11.31
N PRO A 38 0.91 -12.17 10.41
CA PRO A 38 1.27 -12.08 9.00
C PRO A 38 2.65 -11.44 8.82
N LYS A 39 3.47 -12.02 7.94
CA LYS A 39 4.76 -11.44 7.57
C LYS A 39 4.49 -10.09 6.86
N PRO A 40 5.21 -9.01 7.21
CA PRO A 40 5.17 -7.78 6.42
C PRO A 40 5.68 -8.03 5.01
N PHE A 41 5.26 -7.19 4.06
CA PHE A 41 5.89 -7.13 2.76
C PHE A 41 7.38 -6.81 2.92
N ASP A 42 8.23 -7.44 2.13
CA ASP A 42 9.67 -7.19 2.11
C ASP A 42 9.96 -5.82 1.44
N TYR A 43 9.18 -5.46 0.42
CA TYR A 43 9.25 -4.18 -0.29
C TYR A 43 7.88 -3.48 -0.43
N LEU A 44 7.92 -2.16 -0.58
CA LEU A 44 6.79 -1.33 -0.95
C LEU A 44 7.17 -0.48 -2.15
N VAL A 45 6.29 -0.42 -3.15
CA VAL A 45 6.49 0.39 -4.35
C VAL A 45 5.55 1.58 -4.29
N VAL A 46 6.07 2.74 -3.90
CA VAL A 46 5.27 3.97 -3.72
C VAL A 46 5.11 4.63 -5.09
N LEU A 47 3.87 4.89 -5.51
CA LEU A 47 3.53 5.33 -6.85
C LEU A 47 2.51 6.48 -6.79
N ASP A 48 2.71 7.48 -7.66
CA ASP A 48 1.79 8.61 -7.86
C ASP A 48 1.83 9.03 -9.35
N PHE A 49 0.74 8.83 -10.09
CA PHE A 49 0.69 9.19 -11.51
C PHE A 49 0.32 10.66 -11.70
N GLU A 50 0.88 11.28 -12.72
CA GLU A 50 0.28 12.48 -13.30
C GLU A 50 -0.44 12.12 -14.60
N TRP A 51 -1.55 12.81 -14.90
CA TRP A 51 -2.35 12.58 -16.10
C TRP A 51 -2.81 13.88 -16.76
N THR A 52 -3.15 13.81 -18.05
CA THR A 52 -3.74 14.94 -18.78
C THR A 52 -5.02 15.42 -18.09
N CYS A 53 -5.15 16.73 -17.94
CA CYS A 53 -6.30 17.34 -17.25
C CYS A 53 -6.62 18.74 -17.79
N ASP A 54 -7.78 19.26 -17.42
CA ASP A 54 -8.23 20.63 -17.68
C ASP A 54 -9.18 21.05 -16.56
N ASN A 55 -9.30 22.36 -16.33
CA ASN A 55 -10.28 22.92 -15.40
C ASN A 55 -11.65 23.18 -16.06
N ARG A 56 -11.75 22.98 -17.39
CA ARG A 56 -13.00 23.07 -18.14
C ARG A 56 -13.88 21.82 -17.98
N PRO A 57 -15.21 21.98 -17.90
CA PRO A 57 -16.12 20.83 -17.88
C PRO A 57 -16.03 20.05 -19.19
N GLY A 58 -16.22 18.73 -19.13
CA GLY A 58 -16.28 17.88 -20.32
C GLY A 58 -14.93 17.49 -20.93
N PHE A 59 -13.81 17.72 -20.25
CA PHE A 59 -12.48 17.27 -20.70
C PHE A 59 -12.40 15.74 -20.90
N GLY A 60 -13.20 14.98 -20.15
CA GLY A 60 -13.21 13.52 -20.18
C GLY A 60 -12.15 12.91 -19.26
N ALA A 61 -11.84 11.64 -19.50
CA ALA A 61 -10.81 10.93 -18.73
C ALA A 61 -9.41 11.36 -19.18
N GLY A 62 -8.50 11.49 -18.22
CA GLY A 62 -7.08 11.76 -18.49
C GLY A 62 -6.34 10.53 -19.00
N GLU A 63 -5.18 10.79 -19.59
CA GLU A 63 -4.14 9.83 -19.96
C GLU A 63 -2.92 10.07 -19.07
N ILE A 64 -2.31 9.02 -18.54
CA ILE A 64 -1.08 9.09 -17.74
C ILE A 64 0.02 9.75 -18.59
N ILE A 65 0.69 10.75 -18.00
CA ILE A 65 1.79 11.50 -18.62
C ILE A 65 3.08 11.45 -17.80
N GLU A 66 3.02 11.01 -16.55
CA GLU A 66 4.19 10.66 -15.73
C GLU A 66 3.92 9.35 -15.00
N PHE A 67 4.87 8.41 -15.08
CA PHE A 67 4.86 7.14 -14.37
C PHE A 67 6.12 7.05 -13.49
N PRO A 68 6.02 7.45 -12.21
CA PRO A 68 7.09 7.32 -11.26
C PRO A 68 6.85 6.21 -10.23
N SER A 69 7.92 5.77 -9.58
CA SER A 69 7.85 4.94 -8.39
C SER A 69 9.06 5.13 -7.50
N VAL A 70 8.88 4.97 -6.19
CA VAL A 70 9.95 4.91 -5.19
C VAL A 70 9.91 3.55 -4.51
N LEU A 71 11.01 2.81 -4.59
CA LEU A 71 11.15 1.50 -3.96
C LEU A 71 11.59 1.66 -2.51
N VAL A 72 10.85 1.06 -1.59
CA VAL A 72 11.15 1.05 -0.15
C VAL A 72 11.33 -0.37 0.32
N ARG A 73 12.50 -0.71 0.86
CA ARG A 73 12.73 -1.97 1.60
C ARG A 73 12.20 -1.78 3.02
N THR A 74 11.46 -2.76 3.55
CA THR A 74 10.82 -2.61 4.87
C THR A 74 11.71 -3.05 6.03
N SER A 75 12.75 -3.84 5.77
CA SER A 75 13.72 -4.29 6.77
C SER A 75 15.12 -4.52 6.17
N PRO A 76 16.13 -3.71 6.55
CA PRO A 76 16.01 -2.41 7.21
C PRO A 76 15.11 -1.45 6.41
N CYS A 77 14.51 -0.47 7.09
CA CYS A 77 13.62 0.51 6.46
C CYS A 77 14.43 1.56 5.70
N GLU A 78 14.43 1.48 4.37
CA GLU A 78 15.19 2.38 3.51
C GLU A 78 14.51 2.59 2.16
N ILE A 79 14.79 3.74 1.54
CA ILE A 79 14.52 3.97 0.12
C ILE A 79 15.68 3.35 -0.65
N VAL A 80 15.36 2.46 -1.60
CA VAL A 80 16.33 1.63 -2.33
C VAL A 80 16.66 2.26 -3.67
N ASP A 81 15.62 2.63 -4.43
CA ASP A 81 15.77 3.14 -5.78
C ASP A 81 14.51 3.91 -6.21
N GLU A 82 14.62 4.62 -7.33
CA GLU A 82 13.56 5.42 -7.91
C GLU A 82 13.46 5.19 -9.41
N PHE A 83 12.23 5.22 -9.92
CA PHE A 83 11.91 5.10 -11.32
C PHE A 83 11.07 6.29 -11.76
N GLN A 84 11.32 6.79 -12.96
CA GLN A 84 10.52 7.84 -13.57
C GLN A 84 10.58 7.73 -15.09
N VAL A 85 9.42 7.67 -15.72
CA VAL A 85 9.27 7.84 -17.18
C VAL A 85 8.12 8.77 -17.48
N TYR A 86 8.24 9.55 -18.55
CA TYR A 86 7.14 10.34 -19.07
C TYR A 86 6.39 9.55 -20.15
N CYS A 87 5.08 9.67 -20.15
CA CYS A 87 4.20 9.00 -21.09
C CYS A 87 3.68 10.00 -22.12
N ARG A 88 3.70 9.61 -23.39
CA ARG A 88 3.11 10.37 -24.49
C ARG A 88 1.62 10.04 -24.58
N PRO A 89 0.71 11.01 -24.38
CA PRO A 89 -0.72 10.80 -24.57
C PRO A 89 -1.04 10.59 -26.06
N GLU A 90 -2.02 9.74 -26.34
CA GLU A 90 -2.42 9.32 -27.69
C GLU A 90 -3.80 9.87 -28.06
N GLU A 91 -4.73 9.93 -27.11
CA GLU A 91 -6.08 10.45 -27.32
C GLU A 91 -6.10 11.99 -27.32
N ARG A 92 -5.30 12.61 -26.44
CA ARG A 92 -5.12 14.06 -26.35
C ARG A 92 -3.63 14.42 -26.28
N PRO A 93 -2.90 14.34 -27.41
CA PRO A 93 -1.45 14.56 -27.43
C PRO A 93 -1.01 15.95 -26.99
N GLN A 94 -1.89 16.96 -27.08
CA GLN A 94 -1.59 18.35 -26.72
C GLN A 94 -2.05 18.63 -25.28
N LEU A 95 -1.08 18.90 -24.41
CA LEU A 95 -1.35 19.26 -23.02
C LEU A 95 -2.05 20.61 -22.96
N THR A 96 -3.04 20.71 -22.08
CA THR A 96 -3.70 21.98 -21.81
C THR A 96 -2.79 22.87 -20.97
N ARG A 97 -2.97 24.19 -21.07
CA ARG A 97 -2.26 25.14 -20.21
C ARG A 97 -2.43 24.78 -18.73
N PHE A 98 -3.66 24.46 -18.31
CA PHE A 98 -3.95 24.05 -16.94
C PHE A 98 -3.13 22.81 -16.53
N CYS A 99 -3.05 21.80 -17.37
CA CYS A 99 -2.26 20.60 -17.11
C CYS A 99 -0.78 20.93 -16.92
N THR A 100 -0.20 21.73 -17.82
CA THR A 100 1.21 22.12 -17.73
C THR A 100 1.50 23.00 -16.50
N GLU A 101 0.57 23.90 -16.12
CA GLU A 101 0.73 24.76 -14.95
C GLU A 101 0.53 23.98 -13.65
N LEU A 102 -0.36 22.99 -13.64
CA LEU A 102 -0.61 22.14 -12.47
C LEU A 102 0.54 21.17 -12.25
N THR A 103 1.01 20.48 -13.29
CA THR A 103 1.98 19.38 -13.16
C THR A 103 3.44 19.79 -13.36
N ALA A 104 3.67 20.96 -13.97
CA ALA A 104 4.97 21.39 -14.52
C ALA A 104 5.53 20.47 -15.62
N ILE A 105 4.77 19.49 -16.09
CA ILE A 105 5.14 18.65 -17.24
C ILE A 105 4.94 19.48 -18.51
N THR A 106 6.00 19.62 -19.31
CA THR A 106 5.96 20.39 -20.55
C THR A 106 5.53 19.52 -21.73
N GLN A 107 5.02 20.15 -22.78
CA GLN A 107 4.70 19.46 -24.04
C GLN A 107 5.92 18.69 -24.57
N ALA A 108 7.10 19.30 -24.54
CA ALA A 108 8.34 18.67 -25.01
C ALA A 108 8.74 17.41 -24.21
N MET A 109 8.32 17.31 -22.93
CA MET A 109 8.56 16.11 -22.11
C MET A 109 7.67 14.96 -22.55
N VAL A 110 6.37 15.21 -22.77
CA VAL A 110 5.45 14.16 -23.23
C VAL A 110 5.67 13.82 -24.71
N ASP A 111 6.11 14.75 -25.55
CA ASP A 111 6.46 14.47 -26.95
C ASP A 111 7.64 13.48 -27.06
N ARG A 112 8.59 13.56 -26.11
CA ARG A 112 9.71 12.61 -25.97
C ARG A 112 9.37 11.40 -25.09
N GLY A 113 8.17 11.37 -24.52
CA GLY A 113 7.69 10.29 -23.67
C GLY A 113 7.46 9.00 -24.46
N VAL A 114 7.37 7.90 -23.73
CA VAL A 114 7.03 6.58 -24.30
C VAL A 114 5.52 6.36 -24.27
N LEU A 115 5.00 5.37 -25.02
CA LEU A 115 3.59 4.97 -24.87
C LEU A 115 3.36 4.35 -23.49
N LEU A 116 2.11 4.36 -23.00
CA LEU A 116 1.77 3.76 -21.70
C LEU A 116 2.17 2.27 -21.63
N SER A 117 1.97 1.51 -22.71
CA SER A 117 2.38 0.10 -22.80
C SER A 117 3.87 -0.10 -22.58
N GLU A 118 4.69 0.78 -23.15
CA GLU A 118 6.13 0.78 -22.98
C GLU A 118 6.54 1.26 -21.58
N ALA A 119 5.88 2.27 -21.02
CA ALA A 119 6.11 2.70 -19.64
C ALA A 119 5.86 1.57 -18.63
N ILE A 120 4.76 0.81 -18.81
CA ILE A 120 4.46 -0.39 -18.03
C ILE A 120 5.59 -1.43 -18.16
N ARG A 121 6.07 -1.66 -19.39
CA ARG A 121 7.17 -2.62 -19.65
C ARG A 121 8.49 -2.18 -19.02
N LEU A 122 8.82 -0.89 -19.07
CA LEU A 122 10.01 -0.32 -18.44
C LEU A 122 9.92 -0.39 -16.92
N HIS A 123 8.75 -0.12 -16.35
CA HIS A 123 8.50 -0.27 -14.91
C HIS A 123 8.66 -1.72 -14.45
N HIS A 124 8.12 -2.67 -15.21
CA HIS A 124 8.33 -4.10 -14.94
C HIS A 124 9.82 -4.46 -14.96
N ARG A 125 10.57 -4.04 -15.99
CA ARG A 125 12.03 -4.30 -16.06
C ARG A 125 12.77 -3.72 -14.86
N TRP A 126 12.42 -2.50 -14.45
CA TRP A 126 12.97 -1.89 -13.24
C TRP A 126 12.64 -2.71 -11.98
N MET A 127 11.42 -3.22 -11.84
CA MET A 127 11.09 -4.11 -10.72
C MET A 127 11.83 -5.46 -10.79
N ALA A 128 12.03 -6.01 -12.00
CA ALA A 128 12.77 -7.25 -12.23
C ALA A 128 14.26 -7.11 -11.90
N SER A 129 14.88 -5.96 -12.21
CA SER A 129 16.27 -5.68 -11.86
C SER A 129 16.50 -5.61 -10.34
N HIS A 130 15.44 -5.43 -9.55
CA HIS A 130 15.45 -5.49 -8.08
C HIS A 130 15.04 -6.87 -7.55
N GLY A 131 14.86 -7.85 -8.43
CA GLY A 131 14.43 -9.20 -8.09
C GLY A 131 13.02 -9.26 -7.53
N LEU A 132 12.13 -8.30 -7.85
CA LEU A 132 10.74 -8.31 -7.39
C LEU A 132 9.80 -9.06 -8.34
N LEU A 133 10.18 -9.15 -9.60
CA LEU A 133 9.45 -9.78 -10.70
C LEU A 133 10.43 -10.60 -11.55
N PRO A 134 9.95 -11.60 -12.31
CA PRO A 134 10.76 -12.25 -13.32
C PRO A 134 11.11 -11.25 -14.44
N GLU A 135 12.26 -11.43 -15.07
CA GLU A 135 12.62 -10.70 -16.29
C GLU A 135 11.52 -10.89 -17.35
N PRO A 136 11.12 -9.83 -18.08
CA PRO A 136 10.20 -9.99 -19.20
C PRO A 136 10.83 -10.91 -20.25
N THR A 137 10.07 -11.87 -20.75
CA THR A 137 10.50 -12.64 -21.92
C THR A 137 10.43 -11.76 -23.17
N ASP A 138 11.36 -11.89 -24.12
CA ASP A 138 11.46 -11.07 -25.34
C ASP A 138 10.35 -11.37 -26.39
N GLY A 139 9.14 -11.71 -25.95
CA GLY A 139 7.97 -11.92 -26.80
C GLY A 139 7.03 -10.70 -26.83
N PRO A 140 6.11 -10.61 -27.81
CA PRO A 140 5.06 -9.59 -27.80
C PRO A 140 4.25 -9.67 -26.50
N ALA A 141 3.90 -8.50 -25.93
CA ALA A 141 3.26 -8.33 -24.62
C ALA A 141 1.96 -9.15 -24.46
N ASP A 142 1.36 -9.51 -25.59
CA ASP A 142 0.09 -10.20 -25.78
C ASP A 142 0.21 -11.74 -25.73
N ALA A 143 1.43 -12.31 -25.70
CA ALA A 143 1.60 -13.76 -25.83
C ALA A 143 1.45 -14.58 -24.52
N HIS A 144 1.72 -14.03 -23.33
CA HIS A 144 1.82 -14.88 -22.12
C HIS A 144 1.38 -14.27 -20.76
N ASP A 145 0.80 -13.07 -20.67
CA ASP A 145 0.49 -12.42 -19.38
C ASP A 145 -0.78 -12.95 -18.65
N HIS A 146 -1.45 -13.98 -19.19
CA HIS A 146 -2.62 -14.60 -18.54
C HIS A 146 -2.30 -15.75 -17.59
N GLN A 147 -1.03 -16.15 -17.52
CA GLN A 147 -0.57 -17.07 -16.50
C GLN A 147 0.30 -16.31 -15.52
N GLN A 148 -0.12 -16.30 -14.25
CA GLN A 148 0.83 -16.16 -13.14
C GLN A 148 2.09 -16.94 -13.51
N PRO A 149 3.32 -16.43 -13.27
CA PRO A 149 4.46 -17.33 -13.19
C PRO A 149 4.00 -18.48 -12.31
N GLN A 150 3.91 -19.68 -12.88
CA GLN A 150 3.37 -20.89 -12.26
C GLN A 150 3.86 -20.89 -10.83
N ARG A 151 2.95 -20.52 -9.90
CA ARG A 151 3.22 -20.10 -8.52
C ARG A 151 4.67 -20.37 -8.17
N GLY A 152 5.56 -19.41 -8.49
CA GLY A 152 7.00 -19.56 -8.27
C GLY A 152 7.19 -20.13 -6.88
N LYS A 153 8.11 -21.10 -6.71
CA LYS A 153 8.24 -21.84 -5.45
C LYS A 153 8.16 -20.83 -4.30
N GLU A 154 7.25 -21.07 -3.35
CA GLU A 154 7.01 -20.13 -2.26
C GLU A 154 8.35 -19.69 -1.64
N GLY A 155 8.71 -18.40 -1.82
CA GLY A 155 10.04 -17.87 -1.46
C GLY A 155 11.00 -17.56 -2.61
N GLU A 156 10.61 -17.70 -3.88
CA GLU A 156 11.46 -17.38 -5.03
C GLU A 156 11.69 -15.87 -5.21
N TYR A 157 10.66 -15.06 -4.94
CA TYR A 157 10.72 -13.60 -4.99
C TYR A 157 10.34 -12.98 -3.63
N PRO A 158 10.97 -11.87 -3.21
CA PRO A 158 10.55 -11.12 -2.05
C PRO A 158 9.12 -10.58 -2.24
N SER A 159 8.38 -10.52 -1.14
CA SER A 159 7.00 -10.04 -1.17
C SER A 159 6.98 -8.51 -1.31
N PHE A 160 6.07 -7.97 -2.12
CA PHE A 160 5.90 -6.54 -2.27
C PHE A 160 4.43 -6.12 -2.38
N ALA A 161 4.17 -4.82 -2.23
CA ALA A 161 2.89 -4.21 -2.56
C ALA A 161 3.05 -2.79 -3.08
N PHE A 162 2.19 -2.38 -4.01
CA PHE A 162 2.07 -0.97 -4.38
C PHE A 162 1.44 -0.16 -3.26
N VAL A 163 1.93 1.05 -3.07
CA VAL A 163 1.39 2.05 -2.14
C VAL A 163 1.08 3.30 -2.93
N THR A 164 -0.15 3.78 -2.82
CA THR A 164 -0.60 5.03 -3.45
C THR A 164 -1.18 5.93 -2.37
N TRP A 165 -1.16 7.25 -2.59
CA TRP A 165 -1.77 8.18 -1.63
C TRP A 165 -3.29 7.96 -1.52
N GLY A 166 -3.96 7.65 -2.63
CA GLY A 166 -5.39 7.37 -2.69
C GLY A 166 -5.75 6.23 -3.65
N ASP A 167 -7.04 6.10 -3.99
CA ASP A 167 -7.47 5.07 -4.95
C ASP A 167 -7.26 5.51 -6.41
N SER A 168 -7.05 6.79 -6.67
CA SER A 168 -7.14 7.37 -8.02
C SER A 168 -6.21 6.71 -9.04
N ASP A 169 -4.95 6.47 -8.67
CA ASP A 169 -3.90 5.99 -9.57
C ASP A 169 -4.23 4.63 -10.18
N LEU A 170 -4.34 3.61 -9.35
CA LEU A 170 -4.48 2.22 -9.79
C LEU A 170 -5.93 1.82 -10.03
N MET A 171 -6.89 2.43 -9.34
CA MET A 171 -8.31 2.11 -9.51
C MET A 171 -8.93 2.84 -10.70
N SER A 172 -8.53 4.09 -10.96
CA SER A 172 -9.15 4.93 -11.96
C SER A 172 -8.22 5.21 -13.13
N ALA A 173 -7.07 5.86 -12.90
CA ALA A 173 -6.22 6.35 -13.98
C ALA A 173 -5.69 5.20 -14.84
N LEU A 174 -4.88 4.30 -14.26
CA LEU A 174 -4.30 3.17 -15.00
C LEU A 174 -5.37 2.20 -15.50
N HIS A 175 -6.35 1.85 -14.65
CA HIS A 175 -7.36 0.86 -15.02
C HIS A 175 -8.19 1.32 -16.23
N ARG A 176 -8.74 2.55 -16.18
CA ARG A 176 -9.60 3.05 -17.25
C ARG A 176 -8.81 3.33 -18.52
N GLU A 177 -7.58 3.79 -18.40
CA GLU A 177 -6.74 4.00 -19.59
C GLU A 177 -6.37 2.68 -20.26
N CYS A 178 -6.01 1.65 -19.48
CA CYS A 178 -5.80 0.31 -20.02
C CYS A 178 -7.05 -0.22 -20.71
N GLU A 179 -8.23 -0.08 -20.12
CA GLU A 179 -9.50 -0.50 -20.74
C GLU A 179 -9.77 0.22 -22.07
N ARG A 180 -9.66 1.55 -22.08
CA ARG A 180 -9.86 2.36 -23.29
C ARG A 180 -8.89 2.01 -24.41
N LYS A 181 -7.63 1.75 -24.07
CA LYS A 181 -6.55 1.44 -25.04
C LYS A 181 -6.43 -0.05 -25.38
N GLY A 182 -7.27 -0.91 -24.79
CA GLY A 182 -7.19 -2.36 -24.97
C GLY A 182 -5.88 -2.96 -24.45
N LEU A 183 -5.23 -2.32 -23.47
CA LEU A 183 -3.98 -2.79 -22.89
C LEU A 183 -4.25 -3.76 -21.74
N PRO A 184 -3.54 -4.90 -21.65
CA PRO A 184 -3.61 -5.74 -20.47
C PRO A 184 -3.03 -4.98 -19.26
N LYS A 185 -3.77 -4.92 -18.17
CA LYS A 185 -3.29 -4.35 -16.90
C LYS A 185 -2.55 -5.44 -16.12
N PRO A 186 -1.23 -5.29 -15.86
CA PRO A 186 -0.46 -6.31 -15.15
C PRO A 186 -1.04 -6.67 -13.78
N LEU A 187 -0.97 -7.97 -13.44
CA LEU A 187 -1.63 -8.54 -12.25
C LEU A 187 -1.26 -7.83 -10.93
N HIS A 188 -0.03 -7.36 -10.80
CA HIS A 188 0.44 -6.69 -9.58
C HIS A 188 -0.20 -5.31 -9.35
N PHE A 189 -0.74 -4.65 -10.39
CA PHE A 189 -1.46 -3.38 -10.25
C PHE A 189 -2.93 -3.53 -9.82
N TRP A 190 -3.44 -4.76 -9.72
CA TRP A 190 -4.83 -5.01 -9.32
C TRP A 190 -5.06 -4.88 -7.81
N LYS A 191 -4.01 -4.85 -7.00
CA LYS A 191 -4.11 -4.75 -5.54
C LYS A 191 -3.06 -3.77 -5.02
N TRP A 192 -3.47 -2.88 -4.13
CA TRP A 192 -2.58 -1.86 -3.59
C TRP A 192 -2.97 -1.45 -2.17
N ILE A 193 -2.07 -0.71 -1.54
CA ILE A 193 -2.27 -0.06 -0.27
C ILE A 193 -2.66 1.39 -0.54
N ASN A 194 -3.91 1.73 -0.24
CA ASN A 194 -4.33 3.12 -0.07
C ASN A 194 -3.77 3.63 1.27
N LEU A 195 -2.81 4.55 1.20
CA LEU A 195 -2.09 5.03 2.37
C LEU A 195 -2.95 5.93 3.27
N LYS A 196 -3.84 6.77 2.71
CA LYS A 196 -4.79 7.58 3.53
C LYS A 196 -5.60 6.74 4.50
N ALA A 197 -6.07 5.57 4.06
CA ALA A 197 -6.84 4.66 4.90
C ALA A 197 -6.02 4.13 6.09
N LEU A 198 -4.74 3.80 5.86
CA LEU A 198 -3.85 3.32 6.91
C LEU A 198 -3.31 4.44 7.78
N PHE A 199 -3.12 5.65 7.23
CA PHE A 199 -2.73 6.85 7.95
C PHE A 199 -3.71 7.12 9.08
N LYS A 200 -5.02 7.15 8.78
CA LYS A 200 -6.08 7.34 9.77
C LYS A 200 -6.01 6.30 10.88
N GLN A 201 -5.75 5.04 10.53
CA GLN A 201 -5.65 3.94 11.50
C GLN A 201 -4.41 4.08 12.40
N HIS A 202 -3.27 4.45 11.83
CA HIS A 202 -2.00 4.50 12.56
C HIS A 202 -1.89 5.74 13.45
N TYR A 203 -2.12 6.94 12.88
CA TYR A 203 -1.98 8.21 13.59
C TYR A 203 -3.25 8.65 14.32
N ARG A 204 -4.36 7.92 14.17
CA ARG A 204 -5.67 8.22 14.80
C ARG A 204 -6.21 9.63 14.47
N ARG A 205 -5.87 10.14 13.29
CA ARG A 205 -6.33 11.44 12.78
C ARG A 205 -6.51 11.40 11.28
N GLU A 206 -7.36 12.28 10.75
CA GLU A 206 -7.59 12.37 9.31
C GLU A 206 -6.38 12.98 8.59
N PRO A 207 -6.02 12.50 7.39
CA PRO A 207 -5.02 13.11 6.52
C PRO A 207 -5.62 14.35 5.81
N THR A 208 -5.80 15.44 6.54
CA THR A 208 -6.44 16.66 6.04
C THR A 208 -5.46 17.58 5.30
N GLY A 209 -5.96 18.32 4.30
CA GLY A 209 -5.21 19.40 3.68
C GLY A 209 -4.23 19.01 2.56
N GLY A 210 -4.33 17.78 2.04
CA GLY A 210 -3.48 17.32 0.92
C GLY A 210 -2.18 16.65 1.38
N LEU A 211 -1.44 16.07 0.44
CA LEU A 211 -0.21 15.31 0.74
C LEU A 211 0.82 16.19 1.46
N GLN A 212 1.08 17.38 0.94
CA GLN A 212 2.05 18.32 1.51
C GLN A 212 1.80 18.61 2.99
N ARG A 213 0.58 19.06 3.35
CA ARG A 213 0.25 19.35 4.76
C ARG A 213 0.36 18.13 5.65
N VAL A 214 0.06 16.94 5.12
CA VAL A 214 0.21 15.70 5.90
C VAL A 214 1.68 15.42 6.20
N VAL A 215 2.55 15.51 5.19
CA VAL A 215 4.01 15.33 5.36
C VAL A 215 4.56 16.33 6.38
N GLU A 216 4.21 17.60 6.25
CA GLU A 216 4.62 18.67 7.17
C GLU A 216 4.10 18.45 8.59
N SER A 217 2.88 17.94 8.74
CA SER A 217 2.30 17.63 10.05
C SER A 217 2.97 16.44 10.77
N LEU A 218 3.79 15.66 10.07
CA LEU A 218 4.63 14.60 10.67
C LEU A 218 6.02 15.11 11.04
N GLY A 219 6.33 16.39 10.80
CA GLY A 219 7.63 16.99 11.08
C GLY A 219 8.66 16.85 9.96
N TYR A 220 8.23 16.44 8.76
CA TYR A 220 9.09 16.39 7.56
C TYR A 220 8.85 17.58 6.65
N THR A 221 9.87 18.06 5.97
CA THR A 221 9.70 19.06 4.90
C THR A 221 9.19 18.39 3.62
N PHE A 222 8.20 19.00 2.99
CA PHE A 222 7.81 18.62 1.63
C PHE A 222 8.86 19.15 0.65
N GLU A 223 9.54 18.24 -0.05
CA GLU A 223 10.67 18.59 -0.93
C GLU A 223 10.22 18.53 -2.38
N GLY A 224 10.46 19.60 -3.14
CA GLY A 224 10.07 19.71 -4.54
C GLY A 224 8.69 20.36 -4.73
N ARG A 225 8.18 20.25 -5.95
CA ARG A 225 6.90 20.86 -6.36
C ARG A 225 5.80 19.81 -6.31
N ALA A 226 4.71 20.10 -5.59
CA ALA A 226 3.52 19.26 -5.59
C ALA A 226 2.96 19.07 -7.02
N HIS A 227 2.32 17.94 -7.28
CA HIS A 227 1.86 17.54 -8.61
C HIS A 227 3.00 17.26 -9.60
N SER A 228 4.17 16.90 -9.09
CA SER A 228 5.16 16.14 -9.86
C SER A 228 5.13 14.74 -9.29
N GLY A 229 4.84 13.74 -10.12
CA GLY A 229 4.55 12.39 -9.63
C GLY A 229 5.73 11.78 -8.87
N LEU A 230 6.98 11.99 -9.31
CA LEU A 230 8.15 11.51 -8.57
C LEU A 230 8.32 12.24 -7.22
N VAL A 231 8.07 13.56 -7.20
CA VAL A 231 8.11 14.35 -5.96
C VAL A 231 7.04 13.85 -4.98
N ASP A 232 5.83 13.61 -5.45
CA ASP A 232 4.72 13.13 -4.62
C ASP A 232 4.97 11.69 -4.16
N SER A 233 5.58 10.84 -4.98
CA SER A 233 6.02 9.49 -4.60
C SER A 233 7.09 9.53 -3.49
N ARG A 234 8.11 10.40 -3.60
CA ARG A 234 9.15 10.58 -2.57
C ARG A 234 8.55 11.06 -1.25
N ASN A 235 7.68 12.06 -1.30
CA ASN A 235 7.06 12.60 -0.09
C ASN A 235 6.04 11.63 0.52
N THR A 236 5.35 10.82 -0.29
CA THR A 236 4.54 9.70 0.19
C THR A 236 5.41 8.62 0.85
N ALA A 237 6.61 8.34 0.32
CA ALA A 237 7.56 7.41 0.93
C ALA A 237 8.06 7.90 2.31
N LYS A 238 8.13 9.21 2.56
CA LYS A 238 8.39 9.75 3.92
C LYS A 238 7.33 9.28 4.92
N ILE A 239 6.04 9.34 4.55
CA ILE A 239 4.94 8.83 5.39
C ILE A 239 5.08 7.32 5.60
N VAL A 240 5.36 6.56 4.54
CA VAL A 240 5.56 5.09 4.63
C VAL A 240 6.68 4.74 5.59
N THR A 241 7.84 5.38 5.43
CA THR A 241 9.02 5.11 6.28
C THR A 241 8.80 5.57 7.71
N ASP A 242 8.11 6.69 7.95
CA ASP A 242 7.70 7.15 9.28
C ASP A 242 6.81 6.11 9.97
N MET A 243 5.80 5.59 9.28
CA MET A 243 4.92 4.54 9.80
C MET A 243 5.72 3.28 10.17
N ILE A 244 6.66 2.83 9.31
CA ILE A 244 7.49 1.65 9.61
C ILE A 244 8.38 1.89 10.83
N ARG A 245 9.01 3.06 10.93
CA ARG A 245 9.84 3.45 12.10
C ARG A 245 9.00 3.57 13.37
N GLY A 246 7.74 3.99 13.25
CA GLY A 246 6.72 3.97 14.30
C GLY A 246 6.17 2.57 14.64
N GLY A 247 6.73 1.50 14.07
CA GLY A 247 6.37 0.11 14.35
C GLY A 247 5.16 -0.42 13.57
N PHE A 248 4.65 0.32 12.58
CA PHE A 248 3.61 -0.16 11.69
C PHE A 248 4.15 -1.26 10.76
N ARG A 249 3.33 -2.28 10.50
CA ARG A 249 3.68 -3.42 9.65
C ARG A 249 2.69 -3.54 8.50
N PHE A 250 3.15 -3.22 7.29
CA PHE A 250 2.39 -3.40 6.05
C PHE A 250 2.36 -4.89 5.69
N THR A 251 1.22 -5.55 5.91
CA THR A 251 1.09 -7.03 5.81
C THR A 251 0.05 -7.48 4.80
N ARG A 252 -0.75 -6.55 4.25
CA ARG A 252 -1.82 -6.81 3.28
C ARG A 252 -2.17 -5.55 2.53
N THR A 253 -2.67 -5.71 1.31
CA THR A 253 -3.26 -4.61 0.54
C THR A 253 -4.59 -4.18 1.16
N THR A 254 -4.97 -2.92 0.98
CA THR A 254 -6.22 -2.35 1.52
C THR A 254 -7.29 -2.13 0.46
N ARG A 255 -6.90 -2.27 -0.80
CA ARG A 255 -7.72 -2.07 -1.99
C ARG A 255 -7.37 -3.08 -3.07
N GLY A 256 -8.26 -3.19 -4.03
CA GLY A 256 -8.02 -3.84 -5.30
C GLY A 256 -9.26 -3.81 -6.17
N CYS A 257 -9.13 -4.33 -7.39
CA CYS A 257 -10.27 -4.60 -8.26
C CYS A 257 -10.47 -6.12 -8.39
N GLY A 258 -11.74 -6.54 -8.41
CA GLY A 258 -12.14 -7.92 -8.63
C GLY A 258 -11.93 -8.35 -10.09
N PRO A 259 -12.17 -9.63 -10.41
CA PRO A 259 -12.07 -10.16 -11.78
C PRO A 259 -13.00 -9.46 -12.78
N ASP A 260 -14.06 -8.83 -12.29
CA ASP A 260 -15.07 -8.06 -13.02
C ASP A 260 -14.74 -6.56 -13.14
N GLY A 261 -13.52 -6.15 -12.75
CA GLY A 261 -13.12 -4.74 -12.70
C GLY A 261 -13.66 -3.98 -11.48
N GLN A 262 -14.53 -4.58 -10.65
CA GLN A 262 -15.20 -3.85 -9.57
C GLN A 262 -14.25 -3.60 -8.39
N PRO A 263 -14.16 -2.37 -7.87
CA PRO A 263 -13.28 -2.06 -6.76
C PRO A 263 -13.79 -2.65 -5.45
N TYR A 264 -12.87 -3.20 -4.64
CA TYR A 264 -13.14 -3.68 -3.29
C TYR A 264 -12.26 -2.98 -2.24
N GLY A 265 -12.56 -3.24 -0.96
CA GLY A 265 -11.81 -2.68 0.16
C GLY A 265 -12.23 -1.26 0.58
N ARG A 266 -13.21 -0.67 -0.12
CA ARG A 266 -13.90 0.54 0.35
C ARG A 266 -14.87 0.18 1.49
N PRO A 267 -14.92 0.98 2.57
CA PRO A 267 -16.00 0.85 3.53
C PRO A 267 -17.33 1.05 2.81
N LYS A 268 -18.27 0.10 2.95
CA LYS A 268 -19.64 0.31 2.45
C LYS A 268 -20.24 1.50 3.22
N ALA A 269 -20.89 2.42 2.51
CA ALA A 269 -21.60 3.52 3.17
C ALA A 269 -22.58 2.92 4.20
N GLY A 270 -22.41 3.27 5.48
CA GLY A 270 -23.22 2.76 6.60
C GLY A 270 -22.62 1.62 7.42
N ASP A 271 -21.43 1.11 7.10
CA ASP A 271 -20.85 -0.03 7.83
C ASP A 271 -20.21 0.38 9.18
N LYS A 272 -21.01 0.38 10.24
CA LYS A 272 -20.60 0.70 11.63
C LYS A 272 -19.58 -0.30 12.21
N ARG A 273 -19.34 -1.46 11.57
CA ARG A 273 -18.48 -2.54 12.11
C ARG A 273 -16.99 -2.22 12.15
N ALA A 274 -16.51 -1.24 11.37
CA ALA A 274 -15.11 -0.84 11.41
C ALA A 274 -14.74 -0.06 12.69
N ALA A 275 -15.69 0.63 13.31
CA ALA A 275 -15.48 1.38 14.55
C ALA A 275 -15.22 0.46 15.76
N ASP A 276 -15.89 -0.70 15.81
CA ASP A 276 -15.78 -1.65 16.94
C ASP A 276 -14.47 -2.44 16.97
N ARG A 277 -13.86 -2.71 15.80
CA ARG A 277 -12.61 -3.48 15.73
C ARG A 277 -11.38 -2.68 16.18
N ALA A 278 -11.44 -1.35 16.10
CA ALA A 278 -10.38 -0.46 16.60
C ALA A 278 -10.36 -0.35 18.13
N GLN A 279 -11.50 -0.58 18.80
CA GLN A 279 -11.63 -0.48 20.26
C GLN A 279 -11.23 -1.77 20.99
N ARG A 280 -11.19 -2.92 20.31
CA ARG A 280 -10.75 -4.20 20.88
C ARG A 280 -9.26 -4.46 20.62
N ARG A 281 -8.37 -3.70 21.26
CA ARG A 281 -6.99 -4.15 21.48
C ARG A 281 -6.81 -4.44 22.98
N PRO A 282 -6.14 -5.53 23.37
CA PRO A 282 -5.84 -5.77 24.78
C PRO A 282 -4.92 -4.66 25.28
N ALA A 283 -5.29 -4.03 26.38
CA ALA A 283 -4.45 -3.07 27.08
C ALA A 283 -3.11 -3.74 27.42
N LEU A 284 -2.01 -3.14 26.97
CA LEU A 284 -0.69 -3.47 27.52
C LEU A 284 -0.72 -3.10 29.00
N SER A 285 -0.70 -4.12 29.85
CA SER A 285 -0.65 -4.01 31.30
C SER A 285 0.63 -3.30 31.73
N SER A 286 0.57 -1.98 31.96
CA SER A 286 1.60 -1.24 32.67
C SER A 286 1.50 -1.54 34.16
N LYS A 287 2.18 -2.59 34.64
CA LYS A 287 2.51 -2.70 36.06
C LYS A 287 3.80 -1.92 36.30
N ALA A 288 3.65 -0.68 36.75
CA ALA A 288 4.72 0.02 37.45
C ALA A 288 4.88 -0.58 38.86
N PRO A 289 6.09 -0.73 39.41
CA PRO A 289 6.27 -1.13 40.80
C PRO A 289 5.90 0.04 41.71
N ARG A 290 5.04 -0.23 42.71
CA ARG A 290 4.75 0.68 43.81
C ARG A 290 5.79 0.50 44.93
N GLY A 291 6.29 1.62 45.42
CA GLY A 291 6.48 1.85 46.85
C GLY A 291 7.91 2.12 47.30
N GLU A 292 8.18 3.36 47.72
CA GLU A 292 8.61 3.64 49.11
C GLU A 292 8.31 5.11 49.48
N LYS A 293 8.11 5.33 50.78
CA LYS A 293 7.35 6.43 51.40
C LYS A 293 8.21 7.65 51.78
N ARG A 294 7.56 8.82 51.70
CA ARG A 294 7.56 10.03 52.57
C ARG A 294 8.83 10.45 53.32
N ALA A 295 9.14 11.76 53.22
CA ALA A 295 9.29 12.63 54.40
C ALA A 295 8.87 14.06 54.07
N ASP A 296 8.03 14.62 54.93
CA ASP A 296 7.55 16.00 54.98
C ASP A 296 8.65 16.96 55.46
N VAL A 297 8.73 18.17 54.91
CA VAL A 297 9.16 19.38 55.65
C VAL A 297 8.45 20.61 55.07
N GLU A 298 7.48 21.13 55.82
CA GLU A 298 7.01 22.52 55.78
C GLU A 298 8.13 23.45 56.26
N GLY A 299 8.27 24.65 55.67
CA GLY A 299 9.01 25.73 56.34
C GLY A 299 9.47 26.91 55.49
N ALA A 300 8.70 27.99 55.59
CA ALA A 300 9.19 29.36 55.78
C ALA A 300 9.71 30.23 54.60
N LEU A 301 8.90 31.28 54.35
CA LEU A 301 9.24 32.71 54.32
C LEU A 301 10.14 33.32 53.20
N ARG A 302 9.47 34.28 52.52
CA ARG A 302 9.86 35.67 52.22
C ARG A 302 10.91 35.99 51.14
N ARG A 303 10.43 36.85 50.22
CA ARG A 303 11.03 38.09 49.64
C ARG A 303 12.48 37.99 49.14
N GLU A 304 12.67 38.32 47.86
CA GLU A 304 13.22 39.63 47.46
C GLU A 304 13.06 39.87 45.95
N GLU A 305 12.75 41.13 45.62
CA GLU A 305 12.87 41.75 44.31
C GLU A 305 14.35 42.01 44.00
N GLY A 306 14.73 42.03 42.71
CA GLY A 306 15.90 42.79 42.28
C GLY A 306 16.76 42.13 41.21
N ALA A 307 16.64 42.67 39.98
CA ALA A 307 17.56 42.71 38.84
C ALA A 307 16.99 42.12 37.54
#